data_AF-A0A1B4VBX3-F1
#
_entry.id   AF-A0A1B4VBX3-F1
#
_cell.length_a   1.000
_cell.length_b   1.000
_cell.length_c   1.000
_cell.angle_alpha   90.00
_cell.angle_beta   90.00
_cell.angle_gamma   90.00
#
_symmetry.space_group_name_H-M   'P 1'
#
loop_
_entity.id
_entity.type
_entity.pdbx_description
1 polymer ?
#
loop_
_entity_poly.entity_id
_entity_poly.type
_entity_poly.pdbx_seq_one_letter_code
_entity_poly.pdbx_strand_id
1 'polypeptide(L)'
;MSQQKGQALQDPFLNTLRKEHVPVSIFLVNGIKLQGQIESFDQFVVLLKNSVSQMIYKHAISTVVPNRPVKFHFESVESSDKGSGND
;
A
#
# COMPACT_ATOMS: atom_id res chain seq x y z
N MET A 1 -13.31 12.06 -9.57
CA MET A 1 -12.69 10.81 -10.08
C MET A 1 -12.96 9.74 -9.05
N SER A 2 -13.72 8.70 -9.37
CA SER A 2 -14.02 7.61 -8.43
C SER A 2 -12.73 6.87 -8.08
N GLN A 3 -12.38 6.81 -6.80
CA GLN A 3 -11.24 6.04 -6.34
C GLN A 3 -11.49 4.57 -6.67
N GLN A 4 -10.67 3.97 -7.54
CA GLN A 4 -10.78 2.55 -7.84
C GLN A 4 -10.60 1.76 -6.53
N LYS A 5 -11.46 0.78 -6.28
CA LYS A 5 -11.49 0.01 -5.02
C LYS A 5 -10.12 -0.55 -4.60
N GLY A 6 -9.24 -0.84 -5.56
CA GLY A 6 -7.85 -1.28 -5.28
C GLY A 6 -6.96 -0.19 -4.67
N GLN A 7 -7.13 1.06 -5.08
CA GLN A 7 -6.37 2.20 -4.54
C GLN A 7 -6.78 2.49 -3.08
N ALA A 8 -8.07 2.32 -2.77
CA ALA A 8 -8.61 2.47 -1.41
C ALA A 8 -7.99 1.46 -0.41
N LEU A 9 -7.50 0.31 -0.87
CA LEU A 9 -6.78 -0.66 -0.04
C LEU A 9 -5.28 -0.38 0.01
N GLN A 10 -4.70 -0.03 -1.14
CA GLN A 10 -3.25 0.08 -1.31
C GLN A 10 -2.66 1.22 -0.48
N ASP A 11 -3.23 2.42 -0.55
CA ASP A 11 -2.65 3.60 0.09
C ASP A 11 -2.67 3.51 1.62
N PRO A 12 -3.78 3.11 2.28
CA PRO A 12 -3.77 2.90 3.73
C PRO A 12 -2.74 1.86 4.17
N PHE A 13 -2.63 0.74 3.43
CA PHE A 13 -1.67 -0.30 3.75
C PHE A 13 -0.22 0.20 3.67
N LEU A 14 0.19 0.79 2.54
CA LEU A 14 1.56 1.31 2.37
C LEU A 14 1.85 2.46 3.33
N ASN A 15 0.86 3.31 3.63
CA ASN A 15 1.02 4.41 4.58
C ASN A 15 1.20 3.92 6.01
N THR A 16 0.50 2.87 6.44
CA THR A 16 0.72 2.28 7.76
C THR A 16 2.13 1.69 7.86
N LEU A 17 2.58 0.93 6.86
CA LEU A 17 3.93 0.37 6.83
C LEU A 17 5.01 1.46 6.93
N ARG A 18 4.82 2.58 6.21
CA ARG A 18 5.69 3.75 6.24
C ARG A 18 5.70 4.44 7.60
N LYS A 19 4.53 4.82 8.12
CA LYS A 19 4.39 5.57 9.38
C LYS A 19 4.92 4.80 10.59
N GLU A 20 4.70 3.50 10.62
CA GLU A 20 5.14 2.64 11.73
C GLU A 20 6.54 2.06 11.54
N HIS A 21 7.26 2.46 10.48
CA HIS A 21 8.59 1.96 10.14
C HIS A 21 8.67 0.42 10.15
N VAL A 22 7.62 -0.24 9.65
CA VAL A 22 7.53 -1.71 9.62
C VAL A 22 8.57 -2.24 8.65
N PRO A 23 9.48 -3.12 9.06
CA PRO A 23 10.34 -3.81 8.11
C PRO A 23 9.52 -4.71 7.19
N VAL A 24 9.78 -4.64 5.89
CA VAL A 24 9.04 -5.35 4.84
C VAL A 24 9.98 -6.22 4.00
N SER A 25 9.41 -7.28 3.45
CA SER A 25 9.97 -7.99 2.29
C SER A 25 9.13 -7.66 1.07
N ILE A 26 9.76 -7.10 0.03
CA ILE A 26 9.15 -6.86 -1.27
C ILE A 26 9.65 -7.93 -2.23
N PHE A 27 8.73 -8.72 -2.77
CA PHE A 27 9.03 -9.72 -3.79
C PHE A 27 8.74 -9.11 -5.16
N LEU A 28 9.71 -9.23 -6.06
CA LEU A 28 9.58 -8.79 -7.44
C LEU A 28 9.03 -9.91 -8.32
N VAL A 29 8.43 -9.56 -9.46
CA VAL A 29 7.85 -10.51 -10.43
C VAL A 29 8.87 -11.51 -10.98
N ASN A 30 10.17 -11.17 -10.96
CA ASN A 30 11.26 -12.05 -11.37
C ASN A 30 11.78 -12.95 -10.23
N GLY A 31 11.16 -12.92 -9.06
CA GLY A 31 11.52 -13.72 -7.89
C GLY A 31 12.56 -13.10 -6.96
N ILE A 32 13.14 -11.95 -7.30
CA ILE A 32 14.08 -11.26 -6.40
C ILE A 32 13.34 -10.76 -5.15
N LYS A 33 13.94 -10.95 -3.98
CA LYS A 33 13.46 -10.44 -2.70
C LYS A 33 14.29 -9.23 -2.27
N LEU A 34 13.62 -8.11 -2.03
CA LEU A 34 14.19 -6.91 -1.42
C LEU A 34 13.69 -6.78 0.02
N GLN A 35 14.54 -6.28 0.91
CA GLN A 35 14.20 -6.06 2.31
C GLN A 35 14.58 -4.64 2.74
N GLY A 36 13.75 -4.04 3.57
CA GLY A 36 13.95 -2.68 4.07
C GLY A 36 12.70 -2.13 4.73
N GLN A 37 12.60 -0.80 4.81
CA GLN A 37 11.41 -0.07 5.26
C GLN A 37 10.90 0.83 4.15
N ILE A 38 9.58 1.00 4.05
CA ILE A 38 9.01 1.96 3.09
C ILE A 38 9.29 3.37 3.61
N GLU A 39 10.04 4.15 2.85
CA GLU A 39 10.36 5.54 3.14
C GLU A 39 9.28 6.49 2.58
N SER A 40 8.87 6.25 1.35
CA SER A 40 7.82 7.01 0.65
C SER A 40 7.22 6.16 -0.48
N PHE A 41 6.09 6.60 -1.04
CA PHE A 41 5.48 6.02 -2.23
C PHE A 41 4.59 7.05 -2.93
N ASP A 42 4.38 6.85 -4.22
CA ASP A 42 3.37 7.57 -5.01
C ASP A 42 2.48 6.56 -5.76
N GLN A 43 1.81 6.98 -6.82
CA GLN A 43 0.95 6.12 -7.64
C GLN A 43 1.72 4.95 -8.30
N PHE A 44 2.98 5.13 -8.70
CA PHE A 44 3.73 4.21 -9.57
C PHE A 44 4.96 3.59 -8.91
N VAL A 45 5.52 4.21 -7.87
CA VAL A 45 6.77 3.78 -7.24
C VAL A 45 6.67 3.68 -5.72
N VAL A 46 7.59 2.92 -5.14
CA VAL A 46 7.86 2.82 -3.70
C VAL A 46 9.35 3.11 -3.47
N LEU A 47 9.68 4.00 -2.55
CA LEU A 47 11.03 4.15 -2.04
C LEU A 47 11.23 3.19 -0.87
N LEU A 48 12.18 2.26 -1.02
CA LEU A 48 12.57 1.30 0.00
C LEU A 48 13.94 1.71 0.58
N LYS A 49 14.00 1.90 1.90
CA LYS A 49 15.23 2.19 2.63
C LYS A 49 15.83 0.91 3.22
N ASN A 50 17.08 0.64 2.87
CA ASN A 50 17.95 -0.30 3.58
C ASN A 50 19.27 0.42 3.96
N SER A 51 20.44 -0.03 3.49
CA SER A 51 21.67 0.77 3.54
C SER A 51 21.56 2.04 2.70
N VAL A 52 20.84 1.97 1.56
CA VAL A 52 20.55 3.09 0.67
C VAL A 52 19.04 3.21 0.44
N SER A 53 18.60 4.36 -0.10
CA SER A 53 17.23 4.51 -0.58
C SER A 53 17.19 4.10 -2.05
N GLN A 54 16.33 3.14 -2.40
CA GLN A 54 16.14 2.69 -3.77
C GLN A 54 14.68 2.86 -4.18
N MET A 55 14.48 3.32 -5.41
CA MET A 55 13.15 3.45 -6.01
C MET A 55 12.78 2.14 -6.73
N ILE A 56 11.59 1.61 -6.43
CA ILE A 56 11.07 0.38 -7.01
C ILE A 56 9.76 0.71 -7.73
N TYR A 57 9.68 0.37 -9.02
CA TYR A 57 8.43 0.50 -9.76
C TYR A 57 7.42 -0.57 -9.35
N LYS A 58 6.17 -0.18 -9.10
CA LYS A 58 5.10 -1.10 -8.66
C LYS A 58 4.80 -2.21 -9.67
N HIS A 59 4.98 -1.96 -10.97
CA HIS A 59 4.79 -3.00 -12.00
C HIS A 59 5.78 -4.16 -11.86
N ALA A 60 6.92 -3.94 -11.20
CA ALA A 60 7.91 -4.97 -10.94
C ALA A 60 7.66 -5.72 -9.62
N ILE A 61 6.74 -5.24 -8.78
CA ILE A 61 6.43 -5.84 -7.47
C ILE A 61 5.33 -6.87 -7.63
N SER A 62 5.58 -8.10 -7.17
CA SER A 62 4.54 -9.13 -7.06
C SER A 62 3.83 -9.08 -5.71
N THR A 63 4.57 -8.85 -4.62
CA THR A 63 4.01 -8.93 -3.26
C THR A 63 4.79 -8.09 -2.25
N VAL A 64 4.10 -7.50 -1.28
CA VAL A 64 4.69 -6.78 -0.14
C VAL A 64 4.25 -7.49 1.15
N VAL A 65 5.22 -7.97 1.93
CA VAL A 65 4.97 -8.75 3.16
C VAL A 65 5.59 -8.03 4.36
N PRO A 66 4.80 -7.59 5.36
CA PRO A 66 5.35 -7.04 6.58
C PRO A 66 5.96 -8.13 7.46
N ASN A 67 7.03 -7.81 8.19
CA ASN A 67 7.69 -8.77 9.08
C ASN A 67 6.92 -9.05 10.38
N ARG A 68 5.85 -8.29 10.63
CA ARG A 68 4.93 -8.45 11.75
C ARG A 68 3.50 -8.18 11.28
N PRO A 69 2.47 -8.70 11.97
CA PRO A 69 1.09 -8.30 11.70
C PRO A 69 0.91 -6.79 11.83
N VAL A 70 0.16 -6.21 10.90
CA VAL A 70 -0.15 -4.77 10.86
C VAL A 70 -1.66 -4.61 10.76
N LYS A 71 -2.23 -3.78 11.62
CA LYS A 71 -3.65 -3.39 11.52
C LYS A 71 -3.72 -2.11 10.70
N PHE A 72 -4.56 -2.09 9.68
CA PHE A 72 -4.85 -0.88 8.92
C PHE A 72 -6.36 -0.81 8.71
N HIS A 73 -6.91 0.41 8.71
CA HIS A 73 -8.33 0.62 8.52
C HIS A 73 -8.62 0.69 7.03
N PHE A 74 -9.53 -0.16 6.56
CA PHE A 74 -10.11 -0.04 5.23
C PHE A 74 -11.39 0.76 5.39
N GLU A 75 -11.41 2.01 4.93
CA GLU A 75 -12.68 2.72 4.76
C GLU A 75 -13.40 2.07 3.57
N SER A 76 -14.29 1.13 3.87
CA SER A 76 -15.27 0.69 2.89
C SER A 76 -16.07 1.91 2.49
N VAL A 77 -15.98 2.31 1.22
CA VAL A 77 -16.88 3.30 0.63
C VAL A 77 -18.28 2.70 0.68
N GLU A 78 -18.99 2.91 1.78
CA GLU A 78 -20.42 2.67 1.85
C GLU A 78 -21.06 3.65 0.87
N SER A 79 -21.60 3.10 -0.21
CA SER A 79 -22.45 3.82 -1.14
C SER A 79 -23.58 4.47 -0.35
N SER A 80 -23.52 5.78 -0.19
CA SER A 80 -24.60 6.60 0.35
C SER A 80 -25.76 6.61 -0.64
N ASP A 81 -26.49 5.49 -0.75
CA ASP A 81 -27.82 5.45 -1.33
C ASP A 81 -28.81 5.86 -0.23
N LYS A 82 -28.81 7.15 0.11
CA LYS A 82 -29.96 7.74 0.78
C LYS A 82 -31.05 7.88 -0.30
N GLY A 83 -31.80 6.81 -0.47
CA GLY A 83 -33.06 6.84 -1.19
C GLY A 83 -33.91 8.00 -0.67
N SER A 84 -34.28 8.89 -1.57
CA SER A 84 -35.35 9.87 -1.40
C SER A 84 -36.65 9.12 -1.08
N GLY A 85 -36.92 8.94 0.20
CA GLY A 85 -38.26 8.61 0.68
C GLY A 85 -39.09 9.89 0.68
N ASN A 86 -40.04 9.97 -0.26
CA ASN A 86 -41.16 10.89 -0.18
C ASN A 86 -41.89 10.71 1.15
N ASP A 87 -42.08 11.82 1.87
CA ASP A 87 -43.28 12.13 2.65
C ASP A 87 -43.53 13.64 2.56
#